data_AF-A0A3R6EJT2-F1
#
_entry.id   AF-A0A3R6EJT2-F1
#
_cell.length_a   1.000
_cell.length_b   1.000
_cell.length_c   1.000
_cell.angle_alpha   90.00
_cell.angle_beta   90.00
_cell.angle_gamma   90.00
#
_symmetry.space_group_name_H-M   'P 1'
#
loop_
_entity.id
_entity.type
_entity.pdbx_description
1 polymer ?
#
loop_
_entity_poly.entity_id
_entity_poly.type
_entity_poly.pdbx_seq_one_letter_code
_entity_poly.pdbx_strand_id
1 'polypeptide(L)'
;MIDEKKIEEAAQAICFDDKMSYDSYCKIEGFRKGAKWAINEFLKNLWHPASEKPLLRSGKCLVVYNGGTIGIFKISFVYEMLSNYGKNGMGWKYWCYVSDLFPKQGGE
;
A
#
# COMPACT_ATOMS: atom_id res chain seq x y z
N MET A 1 5.62 6.86 6.04
CA MET A 1 5.11 5.48 5.98
C MET A 1 5.05 4.94 7.40
N ILE A 2 4.03 4.17 7.75
CA ILE A 2 4.02 3.42 9.01
C ILE A 2 5.07 2.31 8.84
N ASP A 3 6.07 2.29 9.71
CA ASP A 3 7.08 1.26 9.76
C ASP A 3 6.85 0.35 10.98
N GLU A 4 7.64 -0.72 11.08
CA GLU A 4 7.51 -1.69 12.18
C GLU A 4 7.73 -1.03 13.54
N LYS A 5 8.66 -0.09 13.64
CA LYS A 5 8.94 0.65 14.87
C LYS A 5 7.73 1.43 15.36
N LYS A 6 7.04 2.14 14.46
CA LYS A 6 5.80 2.87 14.81
C LYS A 6 4.68 1.94 15.27
N ILE A 7 4.58 0.74 14.69
CA ILE A 7 3.61 -0.27 15.13
C ILE A 7 3.97 -0.76 16.54
N GLU A 8 5.24 -0.99 16.82
CA GLU A 8 5.72 -1.41 18.15
C GLU A 8 5.50 -0.37 19.24
N GLU A 9 5.86 0.89 18.97
CA GLU A 9 5.63 2.01 19.89
C GLU A 9 4.13 2.17 20.20
N ALA A 10 3.28 2.10 19.18
CA ALA A 10 1.83 2.15 19.35
C ALA A 10 1.29 0.95 20.14
N ALA A 11 1.82 -0.25 19.89
CA ALA A 11 1.42 -1.45 20.61
C ALA A 11 1.80 -1.36 22.10
N GLN A 12 3.02 -0.90 22.41
CA GLN A 12 3.50 -0.72 23.77
C GLN A 12 2.68 0.33 24.54
N ALA A 13 2.25 1.40 23.87
CA ALA A 13 1.37 2.42 24.45
C ALA A 13 -0.01 1.87 24.88
N ILE A 14 -0.42 0.67 24.45
CA ILE A 14 -1.67 0.04 24.93
C ILE A 14 -1.56 -0.35 26.40
N CYS A 15 -0.35 -0.62 26.90
CA CYS A 15 -0.10 -1.08 28.27
C CYS A 15 0.84 -0.11 28.98
N PHE A 16 0.26 0.84 29.72
CA PHE A 16 0.98 1.83 30.54
C PHE A 16 1.37 1.33 31.94
N ASP A 17 1.07 0.07 32.28
CA ASP A 17 1.32 -0.47 33.62
C ASP A 17 2.66 -1.22 33.67
N ASP A 18 3.48 -0.94 34.69
CA ASP A 18 4.82 -1.48 34.91
C ASP A 18 4.84 -3.02 35.08
N LYS A 19 3.67 -3.64 35.25
CA LYS A 19 3.51 -5.10 35.35
C LYS A 19 2.95 -5.65 34.05
N MET A 20 3.85 -6.17 33.21
CA MET A 20 3.50 -6.90 32.00
C MET A 20 2.79 -8.22 32.36
N SER A 21 1.46 -8.15 32.46
CA SER A 21 0.61 -9.33 32.65
C SER A 21 0.50 -10.14 31.35
N TYR A 22 0.06 -11.40 31.44
CA TYR A 22 -0.24 -12.21 30.25
C TYR A 22 -1.28 -11.52 29.34
N ASP A 23 -2.28 -10.85 29.93
CA ASP A 23 -3.28 -10.06 29.21
C ASP A 23 -2.66 -8.87 28.48
N SER A 24 -1.72 -8.17 29.11
CA SER A 24 -0.94 -7.08 28.50
C SER A 24 -0.14 -7.56 27.29
N TYR A 25 0.52 -8.71 27.40
CA TYR A 25 1.23 -9.34 26.28
C TYR A 25 0.30 -9.70 25.12
N CYS A 26 -0.85 -10.32 25.41
CA CYS A 26 -1.83 -10.69 24.38
C CYS A 26 -2.37 -9.47 23.63
N LYS A 27 -2.61 -8.34 24.32
CA LYS A 27 -3.07 -7.09 23.70
C LYS A 27 -2.01 -6.49 22.77
N ILE A 28 -0.76 -6.40 23.23
CA ILE A 28 0.37 -5.87 22.44
C ILE A 28 0.57 -6.73 21.18
N GLU A 29 0.67 -8.05 21.33
CA GLU A 29 0.87 -8.96 20.20
C GLU A 29 -0.34 -8.99 19.25
N GLY A 30 -1.56 -8.95 19.80
CA GLY A 30 -2.79 -8.85 19.03
C GLY A 30 -2.81 -7.60 18.15
N PHE A 31 -2.44 -6.44 18.71
CA PHE A 31 -2.34 -5.20 17.95
C PHE A 31 -1.27 -5.29 16.87
N ARG A 32 -0.06 -5.75 17.19
CA ARG A 32 1.04 -5.89 16.20
C ARG A 32 0.63 -6.76 15.02
N LYS A 33 0.02 -7.92 15.29
CA LYS A 33 -0.47 -8.84 14.25
C LYS A 33 -1.62 -8.24 13.46
N GLY A 34 -2.58 -7.62 14.12
CA GLY A 34 -3.72 -6.95 13.49
C GLY A 34 -3.28 -5.80 12.55
N ALA A 35 -2.38 -4.94 13.01
CA ALA A 35 -1.83 -3.85 12.22
C ALA A 35 -1.04 -4.36 11.00
N LYS A 36 -0.18 -5.37 11.17
CA LYS A 36 0.55 -6.01 10.06
C LYS A 36 -0.41 -6.62 9.05
N TRP A 37 -1.43 -7.33 9.51
CA TRP A 37 -2.46 -7.90 8.64
C TRP A 37 -3.20 -6.83 7.85
N ALA A 38 -3.71 -5.79 8.51
CA ALA A 38 -4.46 -4.72 7.87
C ALA A 38 -3.63 -3.98 6.81
N ILE A 39 -2.36 -3.66 7.10
CA ILE A 39 -1.46 -3.01 6.14
C ILE A 39 -1.19 -3.93 4.94
N ASN A 40 -0.94 -5.22 5.17
CA ASN A 40 -0.67 -6.16 4.09
C ASN A 40 -1.90 -6.36 3.18
N GLU A 41 -3.10 -6.47 3.75
CA GLU A 41 -4.34 -6.58 2.98
C GLU A 41 -4.63 -5.29 2.19
N PHE A 42 -4.37 -4.12 2.78
CA PHE A 42 -4.48 -2.85 2.06
C PHE A 42 -3.51 -2.79 0.87
N LEU A 43 -2.23 -3.11 1.08
CA LEU A 43 -1.20 -3.05 0.03
C LEU A 43 -1.42 -4.08 -1.08
N LYS A 44 -1.89 -5.29 -0.74
CA LYS A 44 -2.15 -6.36 -1.71
C LYS A 44 -3.21 -5.98 -2.74
N ASN A 45 -4.24 -5.26 -2.32
CA ASN A 45 -5.34 -4.84 -3.18
C ASN A 45 -5.05 -3.50 -3.90
N LEU A 46 -3.98 -2.81 -3.52
CA LEU A 46 -3.61 -1.52 -4.08
C LEU A 46 -2.82 -1.64 -5.38
N TRP A 47 -1.90 -2.60 -5.48
CA TRP A 47 -0.95 -2.70 -6.60
C TRP A 47 -1.43 -3.67 -7.68
N HIS A 48 -1.58 -3.14 -8.89
CA HIS A 48 -1.86 -3.91 -10.11
C HIS A 48 -0.54 -4.27 -10.82
N PRO A 49 -0.40 -5.49 -11.37
CA PRO A 49 0.76 -5.84 -12.17
C PRO A 49 0.76 -5.06 -13.50
N ALA A 50 1.94 -4.79 -14.07
CA ALA A 50 2.05 -4.15 -15.38
C ALA A 50 1.50 -5.01 -16.55
N SER A 51 1.13 -6.26 -16.29
CA SER A 51 0.35 -7.09 -17.22
C SER A 51 -1.13 -6.74 -17.28
N GLU A 52 -1.63 -5.98 -16.30
CA GLU A 52 -2.99 -5.46 -16.23
C GLU A 52 -3.01 -4.00 -16.70
N LYS A 53 -4.00 -3.64 -17.52
CA LYS A 53 -4.19 -2.26 -17.97
C LYS A 53 -5.12 -1.51 -17.02
N PRO A 54 -4.86 -0.23 -16.73
CA PRO A 54 -5.83 0.58 -16.02
C PRO A 54 -7.10 0.79 -16.84
N LEU A 55 -8.20 1.10 -16.17
CA LEU A 55 -9.40 1.62 -16.83
C LEU A 55 -9.14 3.04 -17.31
N LEU A 56 -9.46 3.31 -18.58
CA LEU A 56 -9.25 4.62 -19.18
C LEU A 56 -10.20 5.65 -18.55
N ARG A 57 -9.64 6.54 -17.72
CA ARG A 57 -10.34 7.63 -17.03
C ARG A 57 -9.40 8.79 -16.72
N SER A 58 -9.94 9.91 -16.26
CA SER A 58 -9.14 11.03 -15.74
C SER A 58 -8.45 10.64 -14.43
N GLY A 59 -7.25 11.18 -14.21
CA GLY A 59 -6.47 10.94 -12.99
C GLY A 59 -5.03 10.51 -13.27
N LYS A 60 -4.37 10.03 -12.22
CA LYS A 60 -2.96 9.64 -12.23
C LYS A 60 -2.76 8.25 -11.62
N CYS A 61 -1.73 7.56 -12.09
CA CYS A 61 -1.21 6.35 -11.46
C CYS A 61 0.19 6.61 -10.90
N LEU A 62 0.50 5.94 -9.79
CA LEU A 62 1.88 5.60 -9.45
C LEU A 62 2.29 4.38 -10.25
N VAL A 63 3.53 4.35 -10.72
CA VAL A 63 4.12 3.24 -11.46
C VAL A 63 5.47 2.91 -10.85
N VAL A 64 5.66 1.63 -10.53
CA VAL A 64 6.91 1.09 -9.99
C VAL A 64 7.69 0.42 -11.11
N TYR A 65 8.94 0.82 -11.31
CA TYR A 65 9.85 0.18 -12.27
C TYR A 65 10.45 -1.10 -11.68
N ASN A 66 10.97 -1.98 -12.54
CA ASN A 66 11.67 -3.20 -12.10
C ASN A 66 12.86 -2.92 -11.17
N GLY A 67 13.50 -1.76 -11.31
CA GLY A 67 14.58 -1.27 -10.43
C GLY A 67 14.11 -0.59 -9.14
N GLY A 68 12.82 -0.58 -8.84
CA GLY A 68 12.25 0.00 -7.61
C GLY A 68 11.96 1.51 -7.67
N THR A 69 12.41 2.22 -8.70
CA THR A 69 12.05 3.63 -8.93
C THR A 69 10.54 3.79 -9.08
N ILE A 70 9.99 4.91 -8.59
CA ILE A 70 8.57 5.23 -8.69
C ILE A 70 8.38 6.46 -9.57
N GLY A 71 7.44 6.38 -10.52
CA GLY A 71 7.00 7.49 -11.36
C GLY A 71 5.52 7.78 -11.18
N ILE A 72 5.10 9.01 -11.50
CA ILE A 72 3.69 9.43 -11.52
C ILE A 72 3.32 9.81 -12.95
N PHE A 73 2.28 9.16 -13.49
CA PHE A 73 1.83 9.38 -14.86
C PHE A 73 0.32 9.59 -14.92
N LYS A 74 -0.17 10.23 -15.99
CA LYS A 74 -1.61 10.23 -16.30
C LYS A 74 -2.07 8.81 -16.58
N ILE A 75 -3.28 8.45 -16.15
CA ILE A 75 -3.87 7.13 -16.42
C ILE A 75 -3.88 6.84 -17.92
N SER A 76 -4.24 7.83 -18.74
CA SER A 76 -4.27 7.70 -20.21
C SER A 76 -2.91 7.30 -20.80
N PHE A 77 -1.82 7.87 -20.28
CA PHE A 77 -0.47 7.54 -20.71
C PHE A 77 -0.10 6.10 -20.34
N VAL A 78 -0.40 5.68 -19.11
CA VAL A 78 -0.16 4.29 -18.67
C VAL A 78 -0.96 3.30 -19.51
N TYR A 79 -2.24 3.61 -19.79
CA TYR A 79 -3.10 2.81 -20.65
C TYR A 79 -2.53 2.64 -22.06
N GLU A 80 -2.09 3.74 -22.68
CA GLU A 80 -1.50 3.75 -24.02
C GLU A 80 -0.21 2.93 -24.07
N MET A 81 0.70 3.17 -23.13
CA MET A 81 2.00 2.47 -23.08
C MET A 81 1.83 0.96 -22.87
N LEU A 82 0.96 0.54 -21.94
CA LEU A 82 0.68 -0.89 -21.74
C LEU A 82 -0.10 -1.51 -22.89
N SER A 83 -0.85 -0.71 -23.66
CA SER A 83 -1.56 -1.21 -24.85
C SER A 83 -0.64 -1.42 -26.05
N ASN A 84 0.31 -0.51 -26.26
CA ASN A 84 1.20 -0.56 -27.42
C ASN A 84 2.42 -1.45 -27.20
N TYR A 85 2.97 -1.48 -25.98
CA TYR A 85 4.24 -2.15 -25.69
C TYR A 85 4.14 -3.30 -24.69
N GLY A 86 2.96 -3.51 -24.08
CA GLY A 86 2.74 -4.56 -23.08
C GLY A 86 3.61 -4.41 -21.83
N LYS A 87 3.63 -5.45 -20.98
CA LYS A 87 4.31 -5.43 -19.67
C LYS A 87 5.83 -5.24 -19.74
N ASN A 88 6.47 -5.64 -20.84
CA ASN A 88 7.93 -5.63 -20.97
C ASN A 88 8.48 -4.35 -21.61
N GLY A 89 7.63 -3.56 -22.28
CA GLY A 89 8.07 -2.42 -23.08
C GLY A 89 8.63 -1.24 -22.27
N MET A 90 8.14 -1.05 -21.05
CA MET A 90 8.45 0.13 -20.24
C MET A 90 9.34 -0.18 -19.01
N GLY A 91 9.66 -1.46 -18.77
CA GLY A 91 10.33 -1.87 -17.54
C GLY A 91 9.49 -1.63 -16.27
N TRP A 92 8.17 -1.55 -16.42
CA TRP A 92 7.23 -1.37 -15.30
C TRP A 92 6.90 -2.71 -14.66
N LYS A 93 6.80 -2.71 -13.33
CA LYS A 93 6.51 -3.88 -12.49
C LYS A 93 5.07 -3.85 -11.98
N TYR A 94 4.70 -2.73 -11.36
CA TYR A 94 3.37 -2.51 -10.77
C TYR A 94 2.87 -1.10 -11.02
N TRP A 95 1.57 -0.89 -10.89
CA TRP A 95 0.96 0.43 -10.86
C TRP A 95 -0.23 0.47 -9.89
N CYS A 96 -0.60 1.64 -9.39
CA CYS A 96 -1.84 1.83 -8.62
C CYS A 96 -2.44 3.20 -8.94
N TYR A 97 -3.76 3.34 -8.79
CA TYR A 97 -4.39 4.66 -8.93
C TYR A 97 -4.01 5.53 -7.73
N VAL A 98 -3.63 6.78 -7.99
CA VAL A 98 -3.35 7.75 -6.91
C VAL A 98 -4.57 7.95 -6.02
N SER A 99 -5.79 7.86 -6.57
CA SER A 99 -7.04 7.98 -5.82
C SER A 99 -7.27 6.87 -4.79
N ASP A 100 -6.74 5.66 -5.03
CA ASP A 100 -6.93 4.54 -4.10
C ASP A 100 -5.99 4.61 -2.89
N LEU A 101 -5.03 5.56 -2.88
CA LEU A 101 -4.18 5.85 -1.73
C LEU A 101 -4.91 6.66 -0.64
N PHE A 102 -6.05 7.25 -0.99
CA PHE A 102 -6.80 8.13 -0.10
C PHE A 102 -8.17 7.52 0.22
N PRO A 103 -8.73 7.82 1.41
CA PRO A 103 -10.09 7.43 1.74
C PRO A 103 -11.09 7.92 0.68
N LYS A 104 -12.02 7.07 0.27
CA LYS A 104 -12.97 7.38 -0.81
C LYS A 104 -14.07 8.37 -0.37
N GLN A 105 -14.32 8.51 0.93
CA GLN A 105 -15.16 9.54 1.59
C GLN A 105 -15.12 9.34 3.12
N GLY A 106 -15.13 10.44 3.89
CA GLY A 106 -15.51 10.43 5.33
C GLY A 106 -14.58 9.74 6.32
N GLY A 107 -13.33 9.45 5.96
CA GLY A 107 -12.33 8.99 6.93
C GLY A 107 -11.72 10.18 7.66
N GLU A 108 -12.42 10.67 8.69
CA GLU A 108 -11.78 11.37 9.81
C GLU A 108 -11.02 10.38 10.70
#